data_AF-A0AAD3AJC5-F1
#
_entry.id   AF-A0AAD3AJC5-F1
#
_cell.length_a   1.000
_cell.length_b   1.000
_cell.length_c   1.000
_cell.angle_alpha   90.00
_cell.angle_beta   90.00
_cell.angle_gamma   90.00
#
_symmetry.space_group_name_H-M   'P 1'
#
loop_
_entity.id
_entity.type
_entity.pdbx_description
1 polymer ?
#
loop_
_entity_poly.entity_id
_entity_poly.type
_entity_poly.pdbx_seq_one_letter_code
_entity_poly.pdbx_strand_id
1 'polypeptide(L)'
;MVAVRVTGDFSTIRTRTVTEQHPPFRPFTEATEDQQEVTFTDVTGTLVGFRMPDYEQGISVAGYHSHFIDAEHRHGGHTLDYQLVRGTVEIGVRTELHLSLQRTPGFLGAELNQPNLDGQIRQTEGG
;
A
#
# COMPACT_ATOMS: atom_id res chain seq x y z
N MET A 1 15.60 -4.82 0.05
CA MET A 1 14.25 -4.45 0.54
C MET A 1 14.07 -4.91 2.00
N VAL A 2 13.06 -4.39 2.69
CA VAL A 2 12.76 -4.73 4.09
C VAL A 2 11.29 -5.03 4.26
N ALA A 3 10.92 -6.18 4.83
CA ALA A 3 9.58 -6.44 5.34
C ALA A 3 9.46 -5.90 6.77
N VAL A 4 8.35 -5.25 7.08
CA VAL A 4 8.07 -4.67 8.40
C VAL A 4 6.75 -5.20 8.90
N ARG A 5 6.73 -5.64 10.17
CA ARG A 5 5.51 -5.93 10.92
C ARG A 5 5.53 -5.15 12.22
N VAL A 6 4.42 -4.49 12.53
CA VAL A 6 4.19 -3.79 13.79
C VAL A 6 2.92 -4.33 14.41
N THR A 7 3.01 -4.91 15.59
CA THR A 7 1.84 -5.32 16.37
C THR A 7 1.78 -4.48 17.64
N GLY A 8 0.66 -3.80 17.88
CA GLY A 8 0.56 -2.88 19.01
C GLY A 8 -0.73 -2.06 19.05
N ASP A 9 -0.69 -1.05 19.91
CA ASP A 9 -1.77 -0.09 20.15
C ASP A 9 -1.44 1.21 19.42
N PHE A 10 -2.41 1.71 18.66
CA PHE A 10 -2.30 2.92 17.86
C PHE A 10 -3.31 3.94 18.37
N SER A 11 -2.87 5.16 18.64
CA SER A 11 -3.79 6.26 18.98
C SER A 11 -4.58 6.69 17.75
N THR A 12 -3.92 6.66 16.59
CA THR A 12 -4.55 6.88 15.28
C THR A 12 -3.98 5.93 14.24
N ILE A 13 -4.84 5.42 13.37
CA ILE A 13 -4.50 4.77 12.09
C ILE A 13 -5.44 5.37 11.06
N ARG A 14 -4.91 5.98 10.01
CA ARG A 14 -5.68 6.40 8.84
C ARG A 14 -5.42 5.43 7.70
N THR A 15 -6.47 4.81 7.19
CA THR A 15 -6.40 3.92 6.03
C THR A 15 -7.28 4.42 4.90
N ARG A 16 -7.02 3.89 3.71
CA ARG A 16 -7.97 3.92 2.59
C ARG A 16 -8.27 2.50 2.11
N THR A 17 -9.45 2.32 1.54
CA THR A 17 -9.82 1.11 0.81
C THR A 17 -10.28 1.49 -0.59
N VAL A 18 -9.65 0.90 -1.59
CA VAL A 18 -10.07 1.06 -2.99
C VAL A 18 -11.39 0.32 -3.22
N THR A 19 -12.21 0.84 -4.12
CA THR A 19 -13.52 0.26 -4.46
C THR A 19 -13.42 -0.64 -5.69
N GLU A 20 -14.31 -1.62 -5.77
CA GLU A 20 -14.41 -2.50 -6.94
C GLU A 20 -14.64 -1.66 -8.21
N GLN A 21 -13.86 -1.96 -9.26
CA GLN A 21 -13.99 -1.31 -10.56
C GLN A 21 -14.68 -2.25 -11.55
N HIS A 22 -15.39 -1.66 -12.51
CA HIS A 22 -15.99 -2.39 -13.62
C HIS A 22 -15.42 -1.88 -14.96
N PRO A 23 -15.32 -2.74 -16.00
CA PRO A 23 -14.89 -2.30 -17.31
C PRO A 23 -15.79 -1.19 -17.89
N PRO A 24 -15.23 -0.22 -18.63
CA PRO A 24 -13.79 -0.07 -18.93
C PRO A 24 -12.99 0.44 -17.72
N PHE A 25 -11.85 -0.18 -17.44
CA PHE A 25 -11.00 0.20 -16.31
C PHE A 25 -10.31 1.53 -16.56
N ARG A 26 -10.35 2.41 -15.55
CA ARG A 26 -9.72 3.73 -15.55
C ARG A 26 -8.27 3.67 -15.03
N PRO A 27 -7.43 4.67 -15.32
CA PRO A 27 -6.15 4.87 -14.63
C PRO A 27 -6.32 4.86 -13.11
N PHE A 28 -5.32 4.36 -12.39
CA PHE A 28 -5.45 4.21 -10.94
C PHE A 28 -5.63 5.55 -10.22
N THR A 29 -5.01 6.62 -10.72
CA THR A 29 -5.19 8.00 -10.23
C THR A 29 -6.66 8.43 -10.23
N GLU A 30 -7.43 8.03 -11.24
CA GLU A 30 -8.87 8.31 -11.34
C GLU A 30 -9.70 7.33 -10.50
N ALA A 31 -9.32 6.05 -10.48
CA ALA A 31 -10.02 5.02 -9.73
C ALA A 31 -9.99 5.26 -8.20
N THR A 32 -8.98 5.99 -7.72
CA THR A 32 -8.82 6.32 -6.30
C THR A 32 -9.54 7.60 -5.88
N GLU A 33 -10.15 8.35 -6.79
CA GLU A 33 -10.85 9.61 -6.44
C GLU A 33 -12.05 9.37 -5.50
N ASP A 34 -12.72 8.23 -5.64
CA ASP A 34 -13.89 7.85 -4.84
C ASP A 34 -13.54 6.97 -3.62
N GLN A 35 -12.25 6.86 -3.27
CA GLN A 35 -11.81 5.98 -2.19
C GLN A 35 -12.29 6.45 -0.81
N GLN A 36 -12.64 5.50 0.04
CA GLN A 36 -13.02 5.82 1.41
C GLN A 36 -11.79 5.84 2.30
N GLU A 37 -11.47 7.02 2.83
CA GLU A 37 -10.52 7.17 3.93
C GLU A 37 -11.24 7.02 5.27
N VAL A 38 -10.67 6.21 6.16
CA VAL A 38 -11.19 5.97 7.50
C VAL A 38 -10.07 6.17 8.51
N THR A 39 -10.36 6.93 9.56
CA THR A 39 -9.45 7.08 10.70
C THR A 39 -9.98 6.29 11.89
N PHE A 40 -9.22 5.29 12.32
CA PHE A 40 -9.46 4.57 13.56
C PHE A 40 -8.70 5.24 14.69
N THR A 41 -9.32 5.30 15.86
CA THR A 41 -8.73 5.88 17.08
C THR A 41 -8.67 4.83 18.16
N ASP A 42 -7.63 4.89 19.00
CA ASP A 42 -7.41 3.99 20.14
C ASP A 42 -7.62 2.50 19.78
N VAL A 43 -6.95 2.05 18.71
CA VAL A 43 -7.14 0.73 18.10
C VAL A 43 -5.91 -0.16 18.30
N THR A 44 -6.13 -1.41 18.68
CA THR A 44 -5.09 -2.45 18.68
C THR A 44 -5.15 -3.21 17.37
N GLY A 45 -3.99 -3.48 16.76
CA GLY A 45 -3.94 -4.25 15.53
C GLY A 45 -2.54 -4.56 15.05
N THR A 46 -2.44 -4.94 13.77
CA THR A 46 -1.18 -5.24 13.11
C THR A 46 -1.06 -4.42 11.84
N LEU A 47 0.04 -3.67 11.73
CA LEU A 47 0.49 -3.04 10.49
C LEU A 47 1.55 -3.94 9.84
N VAL A 48 1.41 -4.23 8.56
CA VAL A 48 2.36 -5.02 7.78
C VAL A 48 2.70 -4.30 6.49
N GLY A 49 3.94 -4.36 6.06
CA GLY A 49 4.34 -3.68 4.85
C GLY A 49 5.77 -3.96 4.43
N PHE A 50 6.20 -3.21 3.43
CA PHE A 50 7.55 -3.24 2.92
C PHE A 50 8.13 -1.84 2.85
N ARG A 51 9.46 -1.77 3.01
CA ARG A 51 10.27 -0.65 2.57
C ARG A 51 11.09 -1.05 1.35
N MET A 52 10.76 -0.46 0.21
CA MET A 52 11.44 -0.70 -1.06
C MET A 52 12.44 0.43 -1.36
N PRO A 53 13.58 0.12 -2.03
CA PRO A 53 14.53 1.13 -2.49
C PRO A 53 13.97 1.93 -3.68
N ASP A 54 14.46 3.16 -3.86
CA ASP A 54 13.93 4.08 -4.88
C ASP A 54 14.03 3.55 -6.32
N TYR A 55 15.05 2.74 -6.63
CA TYR A 55 15.21 2.16 -7.96
C TYR A 55 14.16 1.07 -8.29
N GLU A 56 13.37 0.60 -7.32
CA GLU A 56 12.26 -0.35 -7.53
C GLU A 56 10.91 0.36 -7.76
N GLN A 57 10.88 1.69 -7.79
CA GLN A 57 9.67 2.46 -8.10
C GLN A 57 9.12 2.06 -9.49
N GLY A 58 7.82 1.79 -9.56
CA GLY A 58 7.16 1.34 -10.80
C GLY A 58 7.17 -0.18 -11.01
N ILE A 59 8.11 -0.90 -10.40
CA ILE A 59 7.99 -2.36 -10.20
C ILE A 59 7.18 -2.64 -8.92
N SER A 60 7.43 -1.84 -7.88
CA SER A 60 6.71 -1.78 -6.62
C SER A 60 6.47 -0.31 -6.23
N VAL A 61 6.24 -0.05 -4.94
CA VAL A 61 6.13 1.30 -4.36
C VAL A 61 7.39 1.57 -3.55
N ALA A 62 8.21 2.52 -4.00
CA ALA A 62 9.40 2.97 -3.30
C ALA A 62 9.06 3.62 -1.95
N GLY A 63 9.96 3.51 -0.98
CA GLY A 63 9.70 3.96 0.39
C GLY A 63 8.83 2.95 1.15
N TYR A 64 8.02 3.43 2.09
CA TYR A 64 7.16 2.58 2.90
C TYR A 64 5.80 2.38 2.22
N HIS A 65 5.39 1.13 2.08
CA HIS A 65 4.04 0.75 1.70
C HIS A 65 3.55 -0.27 2.71
N SER A 66 2.56 0.11 3.51
CA SER A 66 1.99 -0.74 4.56
C SER A 66 0.47 -0.75 4.57
N HIS A 67 -0.09 -1.83 5.05
CA HIS A 67 -1.51 -2.03 5.28
C HIS A 67 -1.72 -2.33 6.77
N PHE A 68 -2.94 -2.08 7.26
CA PHE A 68 -3.33 -2.33 8.64
C PHE A 68 -4.54 -3.26 8.70
N ILE A 69 -4.62 -4.04 9.78
CA ILE A 69 -5.81 -4.79 10.19
C ILE A 69 -5.97 -4.73 11.72
N ASP A 70 -7.18 -4.48 12.21
CA ASP A 70 -7.49 -4.48 13.64
C ASP A 70 -7.39 -5.90 14.25
N ALA A 71 -7.27 -5.98 15.58
CA ALA A 71 -7.11 -7.26 16.28
C ALA A 71 -8.29 -8.21 16.12
N GLU A 72 -9.47 -7.69 15.77
CA GLU A 72 -10.69 -8.46 15.51
C GLU A 72 -10.82 -8.91 14.05
N HIS A 73 -9.90 -8.48 13.18
CA HIS A 73 -9.89 -8.74 11.75
C HIS A 73 -11.17 -8.28 11.02
N ARG A 74 -11.76 -7.17 11.46
CA ARG A 74 -12.99 -6.60 10.90
C ARG A 74 -12.72 -5.33 10.09
N HIS A 75 -11.70 -4.56 10.44
CA HIS A 75 -11.41 -3.29 9.76
C HIS A 75 -9.91 -3.13 9.48
N GLY A 76 -9.60 -2.39 8.43
CA GLY A 76 -8.23 -2.23 7.97
C GLY A 76 -8.14 -1.36 6.73
N GLY A 77 -7.09 -1.60 5.93
CA GLY A 77 -6.89 -0.98 4.62
C GLY A 77 -5.44 -0.62 4.37
N HIS A 78 -5.21 0.04 3.23
CA HIS A 78 -3.92 0.62 2.89
C HIS A 78 -3.64 1.81 3.82
N THR A 79 -2.52 1.80 4.52
CA THR A 79 -2.18 2.79 5.55
C THR A 79 -1.66 4.07 4.91
N LEU A 80 -2.30 5.20 5.25
CA LEU A 80 -1.88 6.54 4.83
C LEU A 80 -1.09 7.27 5.92
N ASP A 81 -1.47 7.07 7.19
CA ASP A 81 -0.79 7.69 8.34
C ASP A 81 -1.11 6.90 9.63
N TYR A 82 -0.25 7.00 10.65
CA TYR A 82 -0.48 6.37 11.94
C TYR A 82 0.35 6.96 13.07
N GLN A 83 -0.14 6.80 14.31
CA GLN A 83 0.60 7.08 15.52
C GLN A 83 0.57 5.86 16.45
N LEU A 84 1.72 5.20 16.57
CA LEU A 84 1.91 4.05 17.47
C LEU A 84 2.11 4.55 18.91
N VAL A 85 1.32 4.03 19.84
CA VAL A 85 1.48 4.30 21.27
C VAL A 85 2.52 3.35 21.88
N ARG A 86 2.37 2.06 21.59
CA ARG A 86 3.30 1.00 22.01
C ARG A 86 3.11 -0.22 21.15
N GLY A 87 4.18 -0.98 20.94
CA GLY A 87 4.10 -2.21 20.15
C GLY A 87 5.46 -2.85 19.97
N THR A 88 5.45 -3.96 19.23
CA THR A 88 6.65 -4.67 18.80
C THR A 88 6.84 -4.44 17.31
N VAL A 89 8.06 -4.08 16.91
CA VAL A 89 8.46 -3.95 15.50
C VAL A 89 9.36 -5.13 15.15
N GLU A 90 8.97 -5.88 14.13
CA GLU A 90 9.73 -7.00 13.57
C GLU A 90 10.17 -6.63 12.15
N ILE A 91 11.44 -6.91 11.85
CA ILE A 91 12.09 -6.52 10.60
C ILE A 91 12.66 -7.75 9.90
N GLY A 92 12.29 -7.95 8.64
CA GLY A 92 12.84 -8.98 7.76
C GLY A 92 13.61 -8.38 6.60
N VAL A 93 14.95 -8.44 6.65
CA VAL A 93 15.78 -8.00 5.51
C VAL A 93 15.70 -9.03 4.38
N ARG A 94 15.62 -8.55 3.13
CA ARG A 94 15.63 -9.37 1.92
C ARG A 94 16.56 -8.76 0.88
N THR A 95 17.32 -9.63 0.24
CA THR A 95 18.34 -9.28 -0.77
C THR A 95 17.96 -9.70 -2.19
N GLU A 96 16.78 -10.31 -2.36
CA GLU A 96 16.32 -10.88 -3.62
C GLU A 96 14.94 -10.34 -3.99
N LEU A 97 14.77 -10.02 -5.27
CA LEU A 97 13.48 -9.68 -5.88
C LEU A 97 13.15 -10.72 -6.93
N HIS A 98 12.02 -11.39 -6.77
CA HIS A 98 11.47 -12.28 -7.79
C HIS A 98 10.22 -11.62 -8.40
N LEU A 99 10.31 -11.25 -9.68
CA LEU A 99 9.22 -10.63 -10.43
C LEU A 99 8.59 -11.64 -11.40
N SER A 100 7.29 -11.86 -11.26
CA SER A 100 6.51 -12.72 -12.17
C SER A 100 5.58 -11.87 -13.04
N LEU A 101 5.80 -11.90 -14.35
CA LEU A 101 5.00 -11.14 -15.31
C LEU A 101 3.72 -11.88 -15.67
N GLN A 102 2.62 -11.13 -15.76
CA GLN A 102 1.32 -11.67 -16.17
C GLN A 102 1.33 -11.96 -17.67
N ARG A 103 0.69 -13.06 -18.09
CA ARG A 103 0.58 -13.45 -19.52
C ARG A 103 -0.80 -13.15 -20.11
N THR A 104 -1.52 -12.20 -19.52
CA THR A 104 -2.87 -11.83 -19.94
C THR A 104 -2.82 -10.78 -21.05
N PRO A 105 -3.80 -10.72 -21.96
CA PRO A 105 -3.87 -9.67 -22.98
C PRO A 105 -3.85 -8.25 -22.38
N GLY A 106 -4.50 -8.06 -21.23
CA GLY A 106 -4.52 -6.78 -20.53
C GLY A 106 -3.14 -6.30 -20.10
N PHE A 107 -2.26 -7.19 -19.63
CA PHE A 107 -0.88 -6.83 -19.29
C PHE A 107 -0.01 -6.67 -20.54
N LEU A 108 -0.13 -7.57 -21.52
CA LEU A 108 0.69 -7.55 -22.74
C LEU A 108 0.41 -6.34 -23.63
N GLY A 109 -0.81 -5.78 -23.57
CA GLY A 109 -1.20 -4.56 -24.28
C GLY A 109 -1.15 -3.29 -23.42
N ALA A 110 -0.68 -3.36 -22.17
CA ALA A 110 -0.63 -2.20 -21.29
C ALA A 110 0.51 -1.25 -21.69
N GLU A 111 0.24 0.05 -21.70
CA GLU A 111 1.27 1.07 -21.84
C GLU A 111 1.91 1.33 -20.47
N LEU A 112 3.08 0.72 -20.24
CA LEU A 112 3.80 0.74 -18.96
C LEU A 112 4.88 1.83 -18.87
N ASN A 113 5.19 2.50 -19.98
CA ASN A 113 6.18 3.58 -20.02
C ASN A 113 5.50 4.94 -20.08
N GLN A 114 4.68 5.23 -19.06
CA GLN A 114 3.94 6.48 -19.00
C GLN A 114 4.80 7.63 -18.48
N PRO A 115 4.59 8.87 -18.98
CA PRO A 115 5.22 10.04 -18.39
C PRO A 115 4.79 10.21 -16.92
N ASN A 116 5.73 10.61 -16.08
CA ASN A 116 5.50 10.89 -14.65
C ASN A 116 4.95 9.69 -13.83
N LEU A 117 5.36 8.47 -14.16
CA LEU A 117 4.95 7.28 -13.40
C LEU A 117 5.24 7.40 -11.89
N ASP A 118 6.38 7.96 -11.50
CA ASP A 118 6.72 8.19 -10.08
C ASP A 118 5.68 9.08 -9.39
N GLY A 119 5.33 10.21 -9.99
CA GLY A 119 4.34 11.13 -9.44
C GLY A 119 2.95 10.51 -9.34
N GLN A 120 2.56 9.70 -10.32
CA GLN A 120 1.27 8.99 -10.31
C GLN A 120 1.20 7.97 -9.16
N ILE A 121 2.26 7.18 -8.95
CA ILE A 121 2.32 6.21 -7.84
C ILE A 121 2.27 6.93 -6.50
N ARG A 122 3.06 7.99 -6.30
CA ARG A 122 3.02 8.76 -5.04
C ARG A 122 1.64 9.34 -4.77
N GLN A 123 1.02 9.94 -5.77
CA GLN A 123 -0.34 10.48 -5.67
C GLN A 123 -1.34 9.42 -5.22
N THR A 124 -1.28 8.22 -5.80
CA THR A 124 -2.22 7.16 -5.41
C THR A 124 -1.91 6.64 -4.02
N GLU A 125 -0.65 6.48 -3.63
CA GLU A 125 -0.27 5.87 -2.35
C GLU A 125 -0.28 6.83 -1.13
N GLY A 126 -0.77 8.06 -1.27
CA GLY A 126 -0.99 8.99 -0.15
C GLY A 126 -0.13 10.25 -0.14
N GLY A 127 0.75 10.44 -1.13
CA GLY A 127 1.61 11.63 -1.31
C GLY A 127 3.00 11.46 -0.73
#